data_AF-L7CEF8-F1
#
_entry.id   AF-L7CEF8-F1
#
_cell.length_a   1.000
_cell.length_b   1.000
_cell.length_c   1.000
_cell.angle_alpha   90.00
_cell.angle_beta   90.00
_cell.angle_gamma   90.00
#
_symmetry.space_group_name_H-M   'P 1'
#
loop_
_entity.id
_entity.type
_entity.pdbx_description
1 polymer ?
#
loop_
_entity_poly.entity_id
_entity_poly.type
_entity_poly.pdbx_seq_one_letter_code
_entity_poly.pdbx_strand_id
1 'polypeptide(L)'
;MLRCSPSAHHLDQHPATDRRNKETHSFFLEPPPETVVQQVKLFKGVDSELPELERQINRWIRKSGARVLSINGNLAPAPAAGSGPMNSFAAGDVLIIVHVEIDTPQG
;
A
#
# COMPACT_ATOMS: atom_id res chain seq x y z
N MET A 1 10.77 -83.21 48.60
CA MET A 1 12.07 -82.84 48.00
C MET A 1 11.98 -81.41 47.51
N LEU A 2 12.99 -80.60 47.86
CA LEU A 2 13.53 -79.37 47.23
C LEU A 2 12.57 -78.45 46.44
N ARG A 3 12.29 -77.21 46.88
CA ARG A 3 13.11 -75.96 46.98
C ARG A 3 13.05 -75.07 45.72
N CYS A 4 12.96 -73.77 46.02
CA CYS A 4 13.43 -72.57 45.30
C CYS A 4 12.46 -71.79 44.40
N SER A 5 12.19 -70.56 44.84
CA SER A 5 11.86 -69.37 44.03
C SER A 5 12.92 -69.08 42.96
N PRO A 6 12.63 -68.14 42.05
CA PRO A 6 13.44 -66.92 42.09
C PRO A 6 12.62 -65.63 42.04
N SER A 7 13.13 -64.66 42.79
CA SER A 7 12.79 -63.25 42.74
C SER A 7 13.58 -62.59 41.60
N ALA A 8 12.96 -61.66 40.86
CA ALA A 8 13.70 -60.82 39.91
C ALA A 8 12.95 -59.51 39.60
N HIS A 9 13.60 -58.41 40.01
CA HIS A 9 13.68 -57.11 39.33
C HIS A 9 12.50 -56.12 39.40
N HIS A 10 12.54 -55.33 40.49
CA HIS A 10 12.69 -53.87 40.46
C HIS A 10 12.62 -53.20 39.06
N LEU A 11 11.52 -52.50 38.80
CA LEU A 11 11.49 -51.38 37.85
C LEU A 11 10.90 -50.16 38.57
N ASP A 12 11.79 -49.19 38.80
CA ASP A 12 11.49 -47.80 39.11
C ASP A 12 10.37 -47.26 38.21
N GLN A 13 9.22 -46.94 38.80
CA GLN A 13 8.27 -46.04 38.17
C GLN A 13 8.79 -44.61 38.38
N HIS A 14 9.61 -44.16 37.43
CA HIS A 14 9.90 -42.73 37.28
C HIS A 14 8.58 -41.97 37.11
N PRO A 15 8.34 -40.87 37.86
CA PRO A 15 7.18 -40.02 37.60
C PRO A 15 7.31 -39.45 36.18
N ALA A 16 6.24 -39.64 35.41
CA ALA A 16 6.07 -39.05 34.09
C ALA A 16 6.46 -37.58 34.17
N THR A 17 7.52 -37.23 33.43
CA THR A 17 7.97 -35.86 33.27
C THR A 17 6.82 -35.11 32.62
N ASP A 18 6.14 -34.31 33.45
CA ASP A 18 5.24 -33.26 33.04
C ASP A 18 5.94 -32.43 31.97
N ARG A 19 5.54 -32.68 30.71
CA ARG A 19 5.94 -31.88 29.57
C ARG A 19 5.26 -30.53 29.77
N ARG A 20 5.95 -29.67 30.54
CA ARG A 20 5.74 -28.23 30.59
C ARG A 20 5.41 -27.75 29.19
N ASN A 21 4.13 -27.44 29.02
CA ASN A 21 3.57 -26.79 27.86
C ASN A 21 4.39 -25.51 27.67
N LYS A 22 5.25 -25.49 26.65
CA LYS A 22 5.93 -24.27 26.25
C LYS A 22 4.85 -23.42 25.60
N GLU A 23 4.19 -22.62 26.42
CA GLU A 23 3.46 -21.43 25.99
C GLU A 23 4.47 -20.54 25.27
N THR A 24 4.64 -20.85 23.99
CA THR A 24 5.16 -19.92 23.01
C THR A 24 4.02 -18.92 22.90
N HIS A 25 3.96 -17.97 23.84
CA HIS A 25 3.34 -16.67 23.62
C HIS A 25 4.19 -16.01 22.53
N SER A 26 4.03 -16.51 21.31
CA SER A 26 4.16 -15.73 20.11
C SER A 26 3.27 -14.54 20.38
N PHE A 27 3.86 -13.45 20.87
CA PHE A 27 3.23 -12.15 20.87
C PHE A 27 2.90 -11.90 19.40
N PHE A 28 1.68 -12.31 19.02
CA PHE A 28 1.07 -11.99 17.76
C PHE A 28 0.79 -10.50 17.88
N LEU A 29 1.82 -9.70 17.60
CA LEU A 29 1.63 -8.30 17.32
C LEU A 29 0.69 -8.32 16.12
N GLU A 30 -0.57 -7.98 16.35
CA GLU A 30 -1.48 -7.70 15.24
C GLU A 30 -0.73 -6.72 14.33
N PRO A 31 -0.65 -7.01 13.02
CA PRO A 31 -0.01 -6.08 12.11
C PRO A 31 -0.68 -4.72 12.32
N PRO A 32 0.10 -3.64 12.43
CA PRO A 32 -0.46 -2.31 12.65
C PRO A 32 -1.54 -2.08 11.57
N PRO A 33 -2.69 -1.49 11.94
CA PRO A 33 -3.75 -1.27 10.98
C PRO A 33 -3.18 -0.44 9.83
N GLU A 34 -3.26 -0.98 8.60
CA GLU A 34 -2.91 -0.23 7.41
C GLU A 34 -3.81 1.00 7.36
N THR A 35 -3.21 2.19 7.49
CA THR A 35 -4.01 3.42 7.36
C THR A 35 -4.09 3.83 5.92
N VAL A 36 -5.33 3.81 5.44
CA VAL A 36 -5.72 4.42 4.17
C VAL A 36 -5.75 5.93 4.36
N VAL A 37 -4.85 6.65 3.70
CA VAL A 37 -4.76 8.11 3.79
C VAL A 37 -5.28 8.73 2.49
N GLN A 38 -6.25 9.64 2.61
CA GLN A 38 -6.70 10.46 1.48
C GLN A 38 -5.67 11.53 1.14
N GLN A 39 -5.33 11.62 -0.14
CA GLN A 39 -4.31 12.52 -0.67
C GLN A 39 -4.76 13.14 -2.00
N VAL A 40 -4.16 14.28 -2.35
CA VAL A 40 -4.40 14.96 -3.62
C VAL A 40 -3.09 15.09 -4.39
N LYS A 41 -3.13 14.76 -5.69
CA LYS A 41 -2.03 14.98 -6.62
C LYS A 41 -2.44 16.00 -7.67
N LEU A 42 -1.60 17.02 -7.86
CA LEU A 42 -1.81 18.06 -8.87
C LEU A 42 -0.91 17.80 -10.07
N PHE A 43 -1.47 18.01 -11.26
CA PHE A 43 -0.76 18.01 -12.53
C PHE A 43 -1.07 19.30 -13.27
N LYS A 44 -0.04 20.05 -13.63
CA LYS A 44 -0.15 21.24 -14.48
C LYS A 44 0.44 20.92 -15.85
N GLY A 45 -0.23 21.37 -16.90
CA GLY A 45 0.29 21.34 -18.26
C GLY A 45 -0.30 22.47 -19.09
N VAL A 46 -0.14 22.37 -20.41
CA VAL A 46 -0.78 23.26 -21.39
C VAL A 46 -1.63 22.44 -22.35
N ASP A 47 -2.64 23.06 -22.95
CA ASP A 47 -3.58 22.42 -23.87
C ASP A 47 -2.89 21.80 -25.11
N SER A 48 -1.81 22.38 -25.58
CA SER A 48 -0.99 21.88 -26.69
C SER A 48 -0.22 20.59 -26.36
N GLU A 49 -0.07 20.24 -25.08
CA GLU A 49 0.71 19.10 -24.58
C GLU A 49 -0.15 18.05 -23.86
N LEU A 50 -1.48 18.11 -24.01
CA LEU A 50 -2.42 17.19 -23.37
C LEU A 50 -2.07 15.70 -23.52
N PRO A 51 -1.63 15.20 -24.70
CA PRO A 51 -1.26 13.80 -24.84
C PRO A 51 -0.09 13.38 -23.94
N GLU A 52 0.89 14.25 -23.72
CA GLU A 52 1.99 13.93 -22.80
C GLU A 52 1.54 14.02 -21.34
N LEU A 53 0.73 15.01 -20.99
CA LEU A 53 0.15 15.15 -19.65
C LEU A 53 -0.67 13.89 -19.28
N GLU A 54 -1.48 13.40 -20.21
CA GLU A 54 -2.25 12.17 -20.03
C GLU A 54 -1.33 10.96 -19.82
N ARG A 55 -0.29 10.81 -20.65
CA ARG A 55 0.70 9.74 -20.48
C ARG A 55 1.38 9.82 -19.12
N GLN A 56 1.73 11.02 -18.65
CA GLN A 56 2.36 11.23 -17.36
C GLN A 56 1.44 10.82 -16.20
N ILE A 57 0.18 11.26 -16.21
CA ILE A 57 -0.82 10.90 -15.20
C ILE A 57 -1.02 9.38 -15.17
N ASN A 58 -1.22 8.76 -16.34
CA ASN A 58 -1.41 7.32 -16.45
C ASN A 58 -0.20 6.52 -15.96
N ARG A 59 1.03 6.97 -16.27
CA ARG A 59 2.25 6.36 -15.74
C ARG A 59 2.33 6.50 -14.22
N TRP A 60 1.96 7.65 -13.67
CA TRP A 60 1.98 7.87 -12.23
C TRP A 60 0.98 6.98 -11.50
N ILE A 61 -0.28 6.91 -11.97
CA ILE A 61 -1.32 6.06 -11.38
C ILE A 61 -0.81 4.62 -11.28
N ARG A 62 -0.30 4.07 -12.39
CA ARG A 62 0.21 2.69 -12.44
C ARG A 62 1.39 2.43 -11.49
N LYS A 63 2.28 3.41 -11.31
CA LYS A 63 3.49 3.26 -10.47
C LYS A 63 3.22 3.50 -9.00
N SER A 64 2.24 4.33 -8.67
CA SER A 64 2.01 4.80 -7.31
C SER A 64 1.33 3.79 -6.39
N GLY A 65 0.61 2.80 -6.95
CA GLY A 65 -0.27 1.93 -6.18
C GLY A 65 -1.49 2.67 -5.60
N ALA A 66 -1.68 3.95 -5.94
CA ALA A 66 -2.76 4.76 -5.39
C ALA A 66 -4.12 4.33 -5.95
N ARG A 67 -5.12 4.27 -5.07
CA ARG A 67 -6.52 4.06 -5.45
C ARG A 67 -7.13 5.40 -5.83
N VAL A 68 -7.42 5.60 -7.11
CA VAL A 68 -8.01 6.86 -7.59
C VAL A 68 -9.48 6.94 -7.18
N LEU A 69 -9.83 8.03 -6.49
CA LEU A 69 -11.19 8.32 -6.05
C LEU A 69 -11.92 9.26 -7.01
N SER A 70 -11.24 10.32 -7.45
CA SER A 70 -11.78 11.33 -8.37
C SER A 70 -10.68 11.96 -9.20
N ILE A 71 -11.01 12.36 -10.42
CA ILE A 71 -10.18 13.20 -11.28
C ILE A 71 -11.01 14.40 -11.70
N ASN A 72 -10.51 15.61 -11.40
CA ASN A 72 -11.13 16.87 -11.76
C ASN A 72 -10.15 17.69 -12.59
N GLY A 73 -10.64 18.45 -13.57
CA GLY A 73 -9.82 19.27 -14.44
C GLY A 73 -10.38 20.67 -14.61
N ASN A 74 -9.48 21.64 -14.79
CA ASN A 74 -9.81 22.99 -15.24
C ASN A 74 -9.03 23.30 -16.52
N LEU A 75 -9.70 23.89 -17.51
CA LEU A 75 -9.09 24.48 -18.69
C LEU A 75 -9.09 26.00 -18.47
N ALA A 76 -7.92 26.63 -18.36
CA ALA A 76 -7.86 28.07 -18.39
C ALA A 76 -8.31 28.56 -19.77
N PRO A 77 -9.08 29.66 -19.88
CA PRO A 77 -9.41 30.24 -21.17
C PRO A 77 -8.10 30.56 -21.92
N ALA A 78 -7.94 30.04 -23.14
CA ALA A 78 -6.87 30.48 -24.01
C ALA A 78 -7.03 31.99 -24.27
N PRO A 79 -5.94 32.78 -24.34
CA PRO A 79 -6.02 34.18 -24.71
C PRO A 79 -6.83 34.35 -26.00
N ALA A 80 -7.83 35.23 -25.99
CA ALA A 80 -8.72 35.42 -27.14
C ALA A 80 -7.90 35.61 -28.43
N ALA A 81 -8.21 34.81 -29.45
CA ALA A 81 -7.62 34.93 -30.78
C ALA A 81 -8.03 36.28 -31.40
N GLY A 82 -7.27 37.34 -31.15
CA GLY A 82 -7.68 38.69 -31.57
C GLY A 82 -6.69 39.83 -31.43
N SER A 83 -5.40 39.59 -31.17
CA SER A 83 -4.40 40.66 -31.03
C SER A 83 -3.16 40.42 -31.91
N GLY A 84 -3.37 40.54 -33.22
CA GLY A 84 -2.30 40.78 -34.20
C GLY A 84 -1.63 39.55 -34.83
N PRO A 85 -0.93 39.72 -35.97
CA PRO A 85 -0.41 38.63 -36.81
C PRO A 85 0.68 37.73 -36.19
N MET A 86 1.04 37.93 -34.92
CA MET A 86 2.12 37.23 -34.21
C MET A 86 1.63 36.33 -33.06
N ASN A 87 0.32 36.13 -32.89
CA ASN A 87 -0.23 35.49 -31.68
C ASN A 87 -0.40 33.94 -31.75
N SER A 88 0.48 33.22 -32.46
CA SER A 88 0.37 31.77 -32.65
C SER A 88 0.81 30.91 -31.44
N PHE A 89 1.12 31.52 -30.28
CA PHE A 89 1.62 30.84 -29.08
C PHE A 89 0.69 30.95 -27.86
N ALA A 90 -0.58 31.26 -28.07
CA ALA A 90 -1.57 31.34 -27.00
C ALA A 90 -2.06 29.95 -26.58
N ALA A 91 -1.20 29.18 -25.88
CA ALA A 91 -1.59 27.92 -25.23
C ALA A 91 -2.28 28.19 -23.89
N GLY A 92 -3.41 27.54 -23.64
CA GLY A 92 -4.12 27.61 -22.36
C GLY A 92 -3.48 26.71 -21.30
N ASP A 93 -3.37 27.20 -20.06
CA ASP A 93 -2.97 26.39 -18.91
C ASP A 93 -4.06 25.34 -18.58
N VAL A 94 -3.62 24.12 -18.22
CA VAL A 94 -4.50 23.03 -17.78
C VAL A 94 -4.07 22.56 -16.40
N LEU A 95 -5.02 22.48 -15.47
CA LEU A 95 -4.81 21.92 -14.13
C LEU A 95 -5.68 20.68 -13.95
N ILE A 96 -5.06 19.54 -13.64
CA ILE A 96 -5.72 18.31 -13.27
C ILE A 96 -5.44 18.00 -11.79
N ILE A 97 -6.50 17.70 -11.06
CA ILE A 97 -6.49 17.36 -9.64
C ILE A 97 -6.94 15.91 -9.52
N VAL A 98 -6.09 15.05 -8.97
CA VAL A 98 -6.40 13.64 -8.73
C VAL A 98 -6.51 13.41 -7.23
N HIS A 99 -7.71 13.07 -6.77
CA HIS A 99 -7.99 12.66 -5.41
C HIS A 99 -7.77 11.14 -5.30
N VAL A 100 -6.94 10.72 -4.36
CA VAL A 100 -6.54 9.31 -4.20
C VAL A 100 -6.54 8.87 -2.75
N GLU A 101 -6.52 7.57 -2.55
CA GLU A 101 -6.13 6.91 -1.32
C GLU A 101 -4.82 6.15 -1.51
N ILE A 102 -3.95 6.19 -0.50
CA ILE A 102 -2.70 5.44 -0.48
C ILE A 102 -2.60 4.71 0.86
N ASP A 103 -2.34 3.41 0.78
CA ASP A 103 -2.04 2.58 1.94
C ASP A 103 -0.65 2.96 2.44
N THR A 104 -0.59 3.53 3.64
CA THR A 104 0.69 3.89 4.25
C THR A 104 0.98 2.88 5.36
N PRO A 105 2.05 2.07 5.26
CA PRO A 105 2.48 1.28 6.39
C PRO A 105 2.96 2.24 7.48
N GLN A 106 2.28 2.23 8.63
CA GLN A 106 2.74 2.97 9.80
C GLN A 106 4.00 2.28 10.29
N GLY A 107 5.13 2.99 10.19
CA GLY A 107 6.44 2.51 10.63
C GLY A 107 6.56 2.37 12.14
#